data_AF-A0A537R219-F1
#
_entry.id   AF-A0A537R219-F1
#
_cell.length_a   1.000
_cell.length_b   1.000
_cell.length_c   1.000
_cell.angle_alpha   90.00
_cell.angle_beta   90.00
_cell.angle_gamma   90.00
#
_symmetry.space_group_name_H-M   'P 1'
#
loop_
_entity.id
_entity.type
_entity.pdbx_description
1 polymer ?
#
loop_
_entity_poly.entity_id
_entity_poly.type
_entity_poly.pdbx_seq_one_letter_code
_entity_poly.pdbx_strand_id
1 'polypeptide(L)'
;MTASDTLTIPTFEPPGPGTWEQDPVHFPRPMTLYFQETHPPPFKTGTNDFARFYGLLIDGLQMSYVNGFGYKQVLPAPASEIPQRFARAEQLIKNKLWREQLLDWDANCKPVAVAKHRELQAVEPDALSDAELVAYLTRCRDHHSSMIAQHMRFTAGAVLPTADFLAHVGDWTGLPPSDLLGLMRGSAEVSSGGSDEMERLKGAFARDLSARKTLESADDPAPVLSKLRSLGGEAGAAISGYLDLVGHRLIDGFDIAEPTALELPDALLRAIRIAVSGEAQAASDLDARIAEVRGQVPTAHQDQFDEL
;
A
#
# COMPACT_ATOMS: atom_id res chain seq x y z
N MET A 1 -13.00 13.10 -46.41
CA MET A 1 -12.09 14.18 -45.97
C MET A 1 -11.01 13.54 -45.13
N THR A 2 -9.76 13.64 -45.59
CA THR A 2 -8.58 13.10 -44.91
C THR A 2 -8.23 13.99 -43.72
N ALA A 3 -8.63 13.57 -42.52
CA ALA A 3 -8.14 14.18 -41.29
C ALA A 3 -6.70 13.70 -41.08
N SER A 4 -5.77 14.43 -41.69
CA SER A 4 -4.40 14.48 -41.21
C SER A 4 -4.43 15.32 -39.94
N ASP A 5 -4.94 14.76 -38.84
CA ASP A 5 -4.79 15.36 -37.53
C ASP A 5 -3.29 15.38 -37.23
N THR A 6 -2.69 16.55 -37.41
CA THR A 6 -1.37 16.85 -36.85
C THR A 6 -1.43 16.53 -35.37
N LEU A 7 -0.83 15.40 -34.97
CA LEU A 7 -0.55 15.07 -33.58
C LEU A 7 0.27 16.23 -33.01
N THR A 8 -0.39 17.13 -32.29
CA THR A 8 0.29 18.18 -31.54
C THR A 8 1.03 17.49 -30.41
N ILE A 9 2.34 17.31 -30.60
CA ILE A 9 3.21 16.76 -29.56
C ILE A 9 3.16 17.74 -28.38
N PRO A 10 2.76 17.30 -27.18
CA PRO A 10 2.76 18.15 -26.00
C PRO A 10 4.16 18.71 -25.78
N THR A 11 4.27 20.02 -25.54
CA THR A 11 5.57 20.64 -25.24
C THR A 11 6.05 20.12 -23.89
N PHE A 12 7.31 19.73 -23.79
CA PHE A 12 7.90 19.36 -22.51
C PHE A 12 8.35 20.63 -21.79
N GLU A 13 7.61 21.02 -20.74
CA GLU A 13 8.03 22.06 -19.82
C GLU A 13 8.67 21.42 -18.60
N PRO A 14 9.98 21.63 -18.35
CA PRO A 14 10.64 21.06 -17.19
C PRO A 14 9.94 21.47 -15.89
N PRO A 15 9.81 20.55 -14.92
CA PRO A 15 9.05 20.80 -13.69
C PRO A 15 9.68 21.86 -12.76
N GLY A 16 10.97 22.16 -12.96
CA GLY A 16 11.70 23.14 -12.17
C GLY A 16 13.21 22.94 -12.25
N PRO A 17 14.01 23.71 -11.48
CA PRO A 17 15.46 23.58 -11.44
C PRO A 17 15.92 22.26 -10.79
N GLY A 18 17.15 21.87 -11.09
CA GLY A 18 17.80 20.67 -10.53
C GLY A 18 17.48 19.39 -11.29
N THR A 19 17.89 18.25 -10.73
CA THR A 19 17.71 16.94 -11.35
C THR A 19 16.35 16.35 -11.00
N TRP A 20 15.61 15.95 -12.04
CA TRP A 20 14.33 15.27 -11.94
C TRP A 20 14.43 13.92 -12.65
N GLU A 21 13.89 12.88 -12.03
CA GLU A 21 13.87 11.53 -12.57
C GLU A 21 12.42 11.10 -12.77
N GLN A 22 12.10 10.54 -13.94
CA GLN A 22 10.79 9.93 -14.14
C GLN A 22 10.66 8.69 -13.23
N ASP A 23 9.47 8.47 -12.68
CA ASP A 23 9.18 7.25 -11.90
C ASP A 23 8.23 6.30 -12.67
N PRO A 24 8.75 5.55 -13.67
CA PRO A 24 7.92 4.66 -14.48
C PRO A 24 7.51 3.39 -13.74
N VAL A 25 8.08 3.12 -12.55
CA VAL A 25 7.72 1.95 -11.74
C VAL A 25 6.37 2.20 -11.07
N HIS A 26 6.18 3.39 -10.51
CA HIS A 26 4.93 3.75 -9.85
C HIS A 26 3.93 4.40 -10.80
N PHE A 27 4.39 5.18 -11.78
CA PHE A 27 3.54 5.94 -12.72
C PHE A 27 3.92 5.61 -14.17
N PRO A 28 3.69 4.36 -14.63
CA PRO A 28 4.06 3.93 -15.99
C PRO A 28 3.23 4.60 -17.10
N ARG A 29 2.08 5.21 -16.74
CA ARG A 29 1.12 5.84 -17.65
C ARG A 29 0.82 7.27 -17.19
N PRO A 30 0.34 8.17 -18.07
CA PRO A 30 -0.12 9.49 -17.66
C PRO A 30 -1.22 9.41 -16.59
N MET A 31 -1.03 10.15 -15.50
CA MET A 31 -1.98 10.24 -14.39
C MET A 31 -3.11 11.24 -14.72
N THR A 32 -4.27 11.09 -14.09
CA THR A 32 -5.39 12.04 -14.20
C THR A 32 -5.03 13.40 -13.62
N LEU A 33 -5.71 14.46 -14.10
CA LEU A 33 -5.54 15.81 -13.55
C LEU A 33 -5.81 15.86 -12.04
N TYR A 34 -6.81 15.11 -11.57
CA TYR A 34 -7.10 14.97 -10.14
C TYR A 34 -5.85 14.52 -9.38
N PHE A 35 -5.22 13.42 -9.78
CA PHE A 35 -4.04 12.90 -9.10
C PHE A 35 -2.86 13.87 -9.18
N GLN A 36 -2.65 14.49 -10.35
CA GLN A 36 -1.59 15.48 -10.56
C GLN A 36 -1.71 16.68 -9.62
N GLU A 37 -2.93 17.13 -9.34
CA GLU A 37 -3.20 18.27 -8.45
C GLU A 37 -3.18 17.88 -6.96
N THR A 38 -3.64 16.68 -6.61
CA THR A 38 -3.78 16.28 -5.20
C THR A 38 -2.57 15.56 -4.62
N HIS A 39 -1.72 14.94 -5.44
CA HIS A 39 -0.60 14.12 -4.96
C HIS A 39 0.61 14.92 -4.44
N PRO A 40 1.14 15.95 -5.15
CA PRO A 40 2.45 16.51 -4.81
C PRO A 40 2.57 17.12 -3.40
N PRO A 41 1.63 17.97 -2.93
CA PRO A 41 1.76 18.57 -1.61
C PRO A 41 1.77 17.56 -0.45
N PRO A 42 0.79 16.64 -0.30
CA PRO A 42 0.80 15.68 0.79
C PRO A 42 1.94 14.66 0.68
N PHE A 43 2.36 14.29 -0.53
CA PHE A 43 3.53 13.44 -0.74
C PHE A 43 4.79 14.10 -0.18
N LYS A 44 5.01 15.38 -0.49
CA LYS A 44 6.14 16.13 0.05
C LYS A 44 6.06 16.27 1.58
N THR A 45 4.88 16.54 2.13
CA THR A 45 4.67 16.60 3.58
C THR A 45 5.04 15.27 4.26
N GLY A 46 4.47 14.15 3.81
CA GLY A 46 4.76 12.84 4.39
C GLY A 46 6.22 12.43 4.21
N THR A 47 6.85 12.81 3.09
CA THR A 47 8.28 12.53 2.89
C THR A 47 9.21 13.38 3.76
N ASN A 48 8.83 14.62 4.04
CA ASN A 48 9.52 15.47 4.99
C ASN A 48 9.42 14.89 6.41
N ASP A 49 8.21 14.48 6.82
CA ASP A 49 7.96 13.88 8.14
C ASP A 49 8.82 12.62 8.35
N PHE A 50 8.85 11.70 7.39
CA PHE A 50 9.71 10.53 7.53
C PHE A 50 11.19 10.92 7.57
N ALA A 51 11.63 11.85 6.71
CA ALA A 51 13.04 12.20 6.64
C ALA A 51 13.53 12.84 7.95
N ARG A 52 12.67 13.64 8.58
CA ARG A 52 12.93 14.24 9.90
C ARG A 52 12.94 13.17 10.99
N PHE A 53 11.93 12.30 11.01
CA PHE A 53 11.83 11.24 12.02
C PHE A 53 13.05 10.32 11.99
N TYR A 54 13.56 10.00 10.78
CA TYR A 54 14.68 9.10 10.59
C TYR A 54 16.06 9.75 10.55
N GLY A 55 16.15 11.07 10.71
CA GLY A 55 17.43 11.77 10.66
C GLY A 55 18.12 11.70 9.29
N LEU A 56 17.34 11.53 8.22
CA LEU A 56 17.88 11.47 6.86
C LEU A 56 18.38 12.84 6.42
N LEU A 57 19.41 12.85 5.57
CA LEU A 57 20.02 14.07 5.01
C LEU A 57 19.27 14.64 3.80
N ILE A 58 17.98 14.30 3.69
CA ILE A 58 17.06 14.86 2.72
C ILE A 58 15.98 15.64 3.47
N ASP A 59 15.50 16.71 2.85
CA ASP A 59 14.28 17.40 3.29
C ASP A 59 13.03 16.61 2.84
N GLY A 60 13.17 15.69 1.90
CA GLY A 60 12.09 14.83 1.43
C GLY A 60 12.09 14.73 -0.09
N LEU A 61 11.09 14.04 -0.62
CA LEU A 61 10.90 13.82 -2.03
C LEU A 61 9.79 14.74 -2.53
N GLN A 62 10.00 15.40 -3.65
CA GLN A 62 8.96 16.17 -4.31
C GLN A 62 8.59 15.55 -5.64
N MET A 63 7.33 15.72 -6.01
CA MET A 63 6.75 15.19 -7.23
C MET A 63 6.25 16.34 -8.09
N SER A 64 6.38 16.19 -9.40
CA SER A 64 5.75 17.07 -10.38
C SER A 64 5.35 16.25 -11.58
N TYR A 65 4.35 16.71 -12.32
CA TYR A 65 3.80 16.00 -13.46
C TYR A 65 3.98 16.82 -14.72
N VAL A 66 4.64 16.24 -15.72
CA VAL A 66 4.80 16.85 -17.05
C VAL A 66 4.11 15.97 -18.06
N ASN A 67 3.11 16.52 -18.76
CA ASN A 67 2.25 15.75 -19.68
C ASN A 67 1.62 14.50 -19.03
N GLY A 68 1.29 14.59 -17.74
CA GLY A 68 0.72 13.51 -16.94
C GLY A 68 1.73 12.51 -16.39
N PHE A 69 3.01 12.55 -16.78
CA PHE A 69 4.02 11.63 -16.26
C PHE A 69 4.66 12.17 -14.98
N GLY A 70 4.78 11.31 -13.96
CA GLY A 70 5.35 11.67 -12.67
C GLY A 70 6.88 11.73 -12.70
N TYR A 71 7.42 12.86 -12.26
CA TYR A 71 8.84 13.09 -12.05
C TYR A 71 9.09 13.37 -10.57
N LYS A 72 10.14 12.75 -10.02
CA LYS A 72 10.59 12.95 -8.65
C LYS A 72 11.88 13.73 -8.58
N GLN A 73 12.03 14.51 -7.52
CA GLN A 73 13.30 15.12 -7.14
C GLN A 73 13.56 14.92 -5.65
N VAL A 74 14.79 14.55 -5.32
CA VAL A 74 15.27 14.50 -3.94
C VAL A 74 15.70 15.91 -3.52
N LEU A 75 15.09 16.44 -2.46
CA LEU A 75 15.51 17.72 -1.88
C LEU A 75 16.49 17.48 -0.73
N PRO A 76 17.67 18.12 -0.72
CA PRO A 76 18.62 17.99 0.38
C PRO A 76 18.06 18.64 1.65
N ALA A 77 18.43 18.12 2.82
CA ALA A 77 18.08 18.75 4.08
C ALA A 77 18.71 20.16 4.18
N PRO A 78 18.05 21.14 4.83
CA PRO A 78 18.66 22.43 5.09
C PRO A 78 19.96 22.26 5.88
N ALA A 79 21.03 22.98 5.50
CA ALA A 79 22.34 22.85 6.13
C ALA A 79 22.30 23.10 7.65
N SER A 80 21.41 23.99 8.10
CA SER A 80 21.18 24.31 9.51
C SER A 80 20.59 23.16 10.34
N GLU A 81 20.00 22.15 9.69
CA GLU A 81 19.39 21.00 10.36
C GLU A 81 20.29 19.77 10.40
N ILE A 82 21.38 19.73 9.61
CA ILE A 82 22.26 18.56 9.46
C ILE A 82 22.77 18.04 10.83
N PRO A 83 23.24 18.88 11.78
CA PRO A 83 23.68 18.39 13.08
C PRO A 83 22.56 17.67 13.86
N GLN A 84 21.33 18.19 13.81
CA GLN A 84 20.18 17.57 14.46
C GLN A 84 19.77 16.28 13.75
N ARG A 85 19.91 16.20 12.42
CA ARG A 85 19.66 14.96 11.65
C ARG A 85 20.59 13.84 12.10
N PHE A 86 21.89 14.10 12.27
CA PHE A 86 22.83 13.10 12.78
C PHE A 86 22.50 12.63 14.19
N ALA A 87 22.24 13.56 15.11
CA ALA A 87 21.84 13.21 16.47
C ALA A 87 20.55 12.36 16.50
N ARG A 88 19.61 12.66 15.60
CA ARG A 88 18.37 11.89 15.46
C ARG A 88 18.61 10.49 14.90
N ALA A 89 19.46 10.34 13.90
CA ALA A 89 19.81 9.04 13.32
C ALA A 89 20.50 8.13 14.36
N GLU A 90 21.42 8.68 15.17
CA GLU A 90 22.06 7.95 16.26
C GLU A 90 21.04 7.47 17.30
N GLN A 91 20.13 8.36 17.73
CA GLN A 91 19.04 8.00 18.62
C GLN A 91 18.14 6.90 18.02
N LEU A 92 17.85 7.01 16.72
CA LEU A 92 16.97 6.07 16.02
C LEU A 92 17.55 4.65 16.02
N ILE A 93 18.80 4.48 15.61
CA ILE A 93 19.45 3.16 15.56
C ILE A 93 19.58 2.59 16.97
N LYS A 94 20.05 3.40 17.92
CA LYS A 94 20.24 2.96 19.32
C LYS A 94 18.94 2.47 19.97
N ASN A 95 17.84 3.18 19.74
CA ASN A 95 16.57 2.91 20.41
C ASN A 95 15.56 2.15 19.54
N LYS A 96 15.92 1.82 18.28
CA LYS A 96 15.07 1.10 17.33
C LYS A 96 13.70 1.74 17.13
N LEU A 97 13.68 3.07 16.93
CA LEU A 97 12.45 3.88 16.97
C LEU A 97 11.40 3.52 15.90
N TRP A 98 11.77 2.75 14.87
CA TRP A 98 10.80 2.17 13.93
C TRP A 98 9.80 1.22 14.61
N ARG A 99 10.19 0.57 15.72
CA ARG A 99 9.28 -0.27 16.52
C ARG A 99 8.22 0.57 17.23
N GLU A 100 8.59 1.75 17.73
CA GLU A 100 7.62 2.71 18.28
C GLU A 100 6.68 3.24 17.19
N GLN A 101 7.21 3.51 16.00
CA GLN A 101 6.39 3.92 14.86
C GLN A 101 5.41 2.81 14.45
N LEU A 102 5.80 1.54 14.47
CA LEU A 102 4.91 0.41 14.20
C LEU A 102 3.79 0.31 15.26
N LEU A 103 4.10 0.51 16.53
CA LEU A 103 3.10 0.56 17.60
C LEU A 103 2.08 1.70 17.39
N ASP A 104 2.54 2.90 17.04
CA ASP A 104 1.66 4.04 16.71
C ASP A 104 0.80 3.76 15.47
N TRP A 105 1.37 3.07 14.48
CA TRP A 105 0.63 2.64 13.29
C TRP A 105 -0.52 1.72 13.66
N ASP A 106 -0.25 0.65 14.40
CA ASP A 106 -1.24 -0.38 14.73
C ASP A 106 -2.28 0.11 15.74
N ALA A 107 -1.86 0.88 16.75
CA ALA A 107 -2.75 1.31 17.82
C ALA A 107 -3.59 2.55 17.44
N ASN A 108 -3.06 3.45 16.60
CA ASN A 108 -3.67 4.76 16.37
C ASN A 108 -3.94 5.01 14.88
N CYS A 109 -2.90 5.03 14.05
CA CYS A 109 -3.00 5.59 12.70
C CYS A 109 -3.85 4.74 11.75
N LYS A 110 -3.66 3.41 11.76
CA LYS A 110 -4.44 2.48 10.92
C LYS A 110 -5.91 2.39 11.38
N PRO A 111 -6.23 2.18 12.67
CA PRO A 111 -7.63 2.14 13.12
C PRO A 111 -8.42 3.42 12.81
N VAL A 112 -7.81 4.60 13.01
CA VAL A 112 -8.46 5.88 12.71
C VAL A 112 -8.72 6.03 11.21
N ALA A 113 -7.75 5.69 10.36
CA ALA A 113 -7.92 5.72 8.91
C ALA A 113 -9.03 4.78 8.45
N VAL A 114 -9.05 3.53 8.95
CA VAL A 114 -10.09 2.54 8.62
C VAL A 114 -11.48 3.00 9.07
N ALA A 115 -11.61 3.57 10.27
CA ALA A 115 -12.88 4.12 10.73
C ALA A 115 -13.38 5.24 9.81
N LYS A 116 -12.49 6.13 9.37
CA LYS A 116 -12.85 7.21 8.44
C LYS A 116 -13.20 6.70 7.05
N HIS A 117 -12.49 5.68 6.54
CA HIS A 117 -12.85 5.02 5.28
C HIS A 117 -14.28 4.47 5.34
N ARG A 118 -14.62 3.75 6.41
CA ARG A 118 -15.97 3.20 6.61
C ARG A 118 -17.04 4.30 6.70
N GLU A 119 -16.76 5.40 7.40
CA GLU A 119 -17.66 6.56 7.44
C GLU A 119 -17.93 7.13 6.05
N LEU A 120 -16.88 7.30 5.23
CA LEU A 120 -17.01 7.84 3.87
C LEU A 120 -17.72 6.88 2.92
N GLN A 121 -17.48 5.57 3.05
CA GLN A 121 -18.10 4.53 2.21
C GLN A 121 -19.57 4.29 2.54
N ALA A 122 -20.02 4.60 3.76
CA ALA A 122 -21.42 4.42 4.17
C ALA A 122 -22.37 5.49 3.60
N VAL A 123 -21.87 6.47 2.83
CA VAL A 123 -22.67 7.52 2.22
C VAL A 123 -23.16 7.05 0.85
N GLU A 124 -24.48 7.09 0.63
CA GLU A 124 -25.12 6.83 -0.67
C GLU A 124 -25.11 8.09 -1.54
N PRO A 125 -24.21 8.22 -2.54
CA PRO A 125 -24.02 9.49 -3.25
C PRO A 125 -25.23 9.90 -4.10
N ASP A 126 -25.96 8.92 -4.64
CA ASP A 126 -27.15 9.14 -5.49
C ASP A 126 -28.33 9.75 -4.74
N ALA A 127 -28.31 9.70 -3.41
CA ALA A 127 -29.35 10.27 -2.55
C ALA A 127 -29.03 11.71 -2.11
N LEU A 128 -27.85 12.24 -2.43
CA LEU A 128 -27.41 13.57 -2.02
C LEU A 128 -27.91 14.65 -2.99
N SER A 129 -28.22 15.83 -2.47
CA SER A 129 -28.34 17.03 -3.31
C SER A 129 -26.97 17.45 -3.86
N ASP A 130 -26.94 18.28 -4.90
CA ASP A 130 -25.69 18.78 -5.50
C ASP A 130 -24.76 19.42 -4.46
N ALA A 131 -25.30 20.22 -3.53
CA ALA A 131 -24.52 20.86 -2.48
C ALA A 131 -23.92 19.85 -1.49
N GLU A 132 -24.68 18.82 -1.13
CA GLU A 132 -24.23 17.73 -0.25
C GLU A 132 -23.19 16.85 -0.94
N LEU A 133 -23.37 16.58 -2.24
CA LEU A 133 -22.43 15.81 -3.06
C LEU A 133 -21.08 16.53 -3.18
N VAL A 134 -21.09 17.85 -3.45
CA VAL A 134 -19.86 18.65 -3.48
C VAL A 134 -19.14 18.61 -2.12
N ALA A 135 -19.88 18.75 -1.02
CA ALA A 135 -19.31 18.65 0.32
C ALA A 135 -18.74 17.25 0.60
N TYR A 136 -19.43 16.19 0.18
CA TYR A 136 -18.96 14.82 0.30
C TYR A 136 -17.67 14.56 -0.49
N LEU A 137 -17.63 14.92 -1.77
CA LEU A 137 -16.45 14.77 -2.62
C LEU A 137 -15.24 15.55 -2.10
N THR A 138 -15.48 16.74 -1.53
CA THR A 138 -14.45 17.53 -0.86
C THR A 138 -13.86 16.77 0.34
N ARG A 139 -14.72 16.19 1.20
CA ARG A 139 -14.25 15.35 2.32
C ARG A 139 -13.45 14.13 1.85
N CYS A 140 -13.88 13.48 0.77
CA CYS A 140 -13.14 12.35 0.18
C CYS A 140 -11.75 12.78 -0.30
N ARG A 141 -11.65 13.90 -1.03
CA ARG A 141 -10.38 14.46 -1.50
C ARG A 141 -9.44 14.83 -0.37
N ASP A 142 -9.95 15.48 0.68
CA ASP A 142 -9.13 15.93 1.80
C ASP A 142 -8.63 14.73 2.62
N HIS A 143 -9.48 13.70 2.77
CA HIS A 143 -9.08 12.44 3.38
C HIS A 143 -8.05 11.69 2.53
N HIS A 144 -8.24 11.62 1.20
CA HIS A 144 -7.26 11.04 0.28
C HIS A 144 -5.89 11.72 0.40
N SER A 145 -5.86 13.06 0.41
CA SER A 145 -4.63 13.83 0.62
C SER A 145 -3.96 13.48 1.95
N SER A 146 -4.74 13.36 3.03
CA SER A 146 -4.25 12.96 4.35
C SER A 146 -3.67 11.54 4.34
N MET A 147 -4.28 10.61 3.60
CA MET A 147 -3.78 9.24 3.45
C MET A 147 -2.48 9.16 2.65
N ILE A 148 -2.28 10.02 1.64
CA ILE A 148 -0.99 10.12 0.94
C ILE A 148 0.11 10.54 1.91
N ALA A 149 -0.14 11.59 2.71
CA ALA A 149 0.84 12.07 3.69
C ALA A 149 1.15 10.99 4.74
N GLN A 150 0.12 10.33 5.27
CA GLN A 150 0.28 9.23 6.22
C GLN A 150 1.05 8.07 5.60
N HIS A 151 0.68 7.60 4.40
CA HIS A 151 1.41 6.53 3.71
C HIS A 151 2.90 6.86 3.65
N MET A 152 3.24 8.05 3.15
CA MET A 152 4.63 8.46 2.99
C MET A 152 5.35 8.56 4.33
N ARG A 153 4.73 9.14 5.36
CA ARG A 153 5.30 9.25 6.72
C ARG A 153 5.76 7.89 7.28
N PHE A 154 5.06 6.81 6.96
CA PHE A 154 5.38 5.46 7.44
C PHE A 154 6.24 4.64 6.48
N THR A 155 6.46 5.08 5.24
CA THR A 155 7.27 4.35 4.24
C THR A 155 8.67 4.02 4.75
N ALA A 156 9.36 4.97 5.39
CA ALA A 156 10.71 4.74 5.88
C ALA A 156 10.79 3.67 6.99
N GLY A 157 9.70 3.46 7.75
CA GLY A 157 9.63 2.41 8.76
C GLY A 157 9.54 1.00 8.19
N ALA A 158 9.05 0.86 6.96
CA ALA A 158 9.13 -0.40 6.22
C ALA A 158 10.49 -0.56 5.51
N VAL A 159 11.02 0.53 4.93
CA VAL A 159 12.22 0.46 4.08
C VAL A 159 13.51 0.34 4.88
N LEU A 160 13.68 1.12 5.95
CA LEU A 160 14.99 1.21 6.62
C LEU A 160 15.37 -0.02 7.43
N PRO A 161 14.48 -0.66 8.23
CA PRO A 161 14.83 -1.91 8.90
C PRO A 161 15.15 -3.03 7.92
N THR A 162 14.40 -3.13 6.83
CA THR A 162 14.71 -4.07 5.73
C THR A 162 16.07 -3.76 5.11
N ALA A 163 16.38 -2.49 4.82
CA ALA A 163 17.68 -2.10 4.27
C ALA A 163 18.83 -2.38 5.25
N ASP A 164 18.61 -2.16 6.55
CA ASP A 164 19.59 -2.42 7.62
C ASP A 164 19.92 -3.91 7.71
N PHE A 165 18.90 -4.78 7.64
CA PHE A 165 19.07 -6.22 7.54
C PHE A 165 19.85 -6.62 6.29
N LEU A 166 19.46 -6.12 5.11
CA LEU A 166 20.13 -6.47 3.85
C LEU A 166 21.59 -6.02 3.82
N ALA A 167 21.90 -4.85 4.37
CA ALA A 167 23.26 -4.33 4.45
C ALA A 167 24.12 -5.20 5.37
N HIS A 168 23.70 -5.41 6.62
CA HIS A 168 24.47 -6.17 7.59
C HIS A 168 24.64 -7.64 7.19
N VAL A 169 23.53 -8.32 6.88
CA VAL A 169 23.58 -9.75 6.57
C VAL A 169 24.26 -10.00 5.24
N GLY A 170 24.08 -9.11 4.26
CA GLY A 170 24.83 -9.13 3.00
C GLY A 170 26.34 -9.03 3.23
N ASP A 171 26.78 -8.08 4.06
CA ASP A 171 28.20 -7.89 4.37
C ASP A 171 28.79 -9.09 5.14
N TRP A 172 28.03 -9.69 6.06
CA TRP A 172 28.49 -10.82 6.88
C TRP A 172 28.58 -12.14 6.13
N THR A 173 27.66 -12.38 5.20
CA THR A 173 27.50 -13.69 4.54
C THR A 173 27.96 -13.69 3.07
N GLY A 174 28.01 -12.53 2.43
CA GLY A 174 28.25 -12.39 0.99
C GLY A 174 27.05 -12.80 0.12
N LEU A 175 25.88 -13.08 0.72
CA LEU A 175 24.68 -13.46 -0.02
C LEU A 175 24.06 -12.27 -0.76
N PRO A 176 23.46 -12.49 -1.94
CA PRO A 176 22.83 -11.42 -2.70
C PRO A 176 21.53 -10.94 -2.02
N PRO A 177 21.15 -9.65 -2.17
CA PRO A 177 19.93 -9.11 -1.58
C PRO A 177 18.65 -9.87 -1.94
N SER A 178 18.59 -10.49 -3.13
CA SER A 178 17.44 -11.32 -3.55
C SER A 178 17.19 -12.51 -2.64
N ASP A 179 18.26 -13.16 -2.18
CA ASP A 179 18.16 -14.38 -1.37
C ASP A 179 17.76 -14.02 0.05
N LEU A 180 18.32 -12.92 0.56
CA LEU A 180 18.02 -12.34 1.87
C LEU A 180 16.59 -11.79 1.95
N LEU A 181 16.11 -11.08 0.92
CA LEU A 181 14.70 -10.68 0.82
C LEU A 181 13.76 -11.88 0.86
N GLY A 182 14.21 -13.02 0.31
CA GLY A 182 13.46 -14.27 0.36
C GLY A 182 13.21 -14.80 1.78
N LEU A 183 13.94 -14.32 2.79
CA LEU A 183 13.74 -14.65 4.21
C LEU A 183 12.59 -13.86 4.85
N MET A 184 12.12 -12.78 4.22
CA MET A 184 10.99 -11.97 4.71
C MET A 184 9.65 -12.43 4.16
N ARG A 185 9.62 -13.53 3.40
CA ARG A 185 8.40 -14.02 2.74
C ARG A 185 7.31 -14.29 3.78
N GLY A 186 6.15 -13.65 3.61
CA GLY A 186 4.98 -13.88 4.47
C GLY A 186 5.04 -13.18 5.83
N SER A 187 6.03 -12.31 6.08
CA SER A 187 6.14 -11.55 7.33
C SER A 187 4.97 -10.56 7.55
N ALA A 188 4.32 -10.14 6.46
CA ALA A 188 3.15 -9.27 6.50
C ALA A 188 1.92 -9.98 5.93
N GLU A 189 1.06 -10.49 6.82
CA GLU A 189 -0.18 -11.21 6.48
C GLU A 189 -1.09 -10.43 5.52
N VAL A 190 -1.17 -9.10 5.68
CA VAL A 190 -1.95 -8.22 4.80
C VAL A 190 -1.49 -8.27 3.34
N SER A 191 -0.20 -8.52 3.09
CA SER A 191 0.38 -8.59 1.74
C SER A 191 -0.02 -9.86 1.00
N SER A 192 -0.34 -10.93 1.73
CA SER A 192 -0.95 -12.15 1.17
C SER A 192 -2.49 -12.11 1.20
N GLY A 193 -3.08 -10.94 1.45
CA GLY A 193 -4.53 -10.75 1.48
C GLY A 193 -5.22 -11.21 2.76
N GLY A 194 -4.46 -11.47 3.84
CA GLY A 194 -5.04 -11.82 5.13
C GLY A 194 -5.69 -10.62 5.84
N SER A 195 -6.84 -10.87 6.43
CA SER A 195 -7.59 -9.93 7.26
C SER A 195 -8.63 -10.68 8.11
N ASP A 196 -9.11 -10.05 9.17
CA ASP A 196 -10.20 -10.60 10.00
C ASP A 196 -11.45 -10.87 9.16
N GLU A 197 -11.77 -10.00 8.20
CA GLU A 197 -12.88 -10.18 7.27
C GLU A 197 -12.69 -11.39 6.35
N MET A 198 -11.45 -11.65 5.89
CA MET A 198 -11.14 -12.83 5.09
C MET A 198 -11.26 -14.13 5.91
N GLU A 199 -10.74 -14.14 7.14
CA GLU A 199 -10.84 -15.32 8.02
C GLU A 199 -12.30 -15.60 8.42
N ARG A 200 -13.08 -14.55 8.70
CA ARG A 200 -14.52 -14.65 8.93
C ARG A 200 -15.24 -15.21 7.69
N LEU A 201 -14.89 -14.74 6.50
CA LEU A 201 -15.45 -15.22 5.23
C LEU A 201 -15.17 -16.73 5.04
N LYS A 202 -13.92 -17.16 5.18
CA LYS A 202 -13.53 -18.58 5.09
C LYS A 202 -14.32 -19.42 6.10
N GLY A 203 -14.39 -18.98 7.36
CA GLY A 203 -15.11 -19.68 8.42
C GLY A 203 -16.62 -19.77 8.19
N ALA A 204 -17.24 -18.73 7.65
CA ALA A 204 -18.67 -18.72 7.33
C ALA A 204 -18.99 -19.68 6.18
N PHE A 205 -18.22 -19.60 5.08
CA PHE A 205 -18.43 -20.45 3.90
C PHE A 205 -18.05 -21.91 4.16
N ALA A 206 -17.14 -22.18 5.12
CA ALA A 206 -16.85 -23.53 5.57
C ALA A 206 -18.09 -24.29 6.09
N ARG A 207 -19.06 -23.56 6.64
CA ARG A 207 -20.24 -24.12 7.32
C ARG A 207 -21.54 -23.98 6.52
N ASP A 208 -21.51 -23.27 5.39
CA ASP A 208 -22.70 -23.00 4.56
C ASP A 208 -22.54 -23.53 3.12
N LEU A 209 -23.08 -24.72 2.87
CA LEU A 209 -23.06 -25.36 1.55
C LEU A 209 -23.89 -24.58 0.51
N SER A 210 -24.92 -23.85 0.91
CA SER A 210 -25.76 -23.07 -0.01
C SER A 210 -25.02 -21.82 -0.50
N ALA A 211 -24.31 -21.15 0.41
CA ALA A 211 -23.44 -20.03 0.08
C ALA A 211 -22.30 -20.48 -0.87
N ARG A 212 -21.65 -21.62 -0.58
CA ARG A 212 -20.65 -22.22 -1.47
C ARG A 212 -21.19 -22.53 -2.86
N LYS A 213 -22.36 -23.18 -2.94
CA LYS A 213 -22.99 -23.46 -4.23
C LYS A 213 -23.28 -22.19 -5.03
N THR A 214 -23.66 -21.11 -4.34
CA THR A 214 -23.86 -19.80 -4.98
C THR A 214 -22.53 -19.22 -5.48
N LEU A 215 -21.48 -19.30 -4.67
CA LEU A 215 -20.13 -18.85 -5.02
C LEU A 215 -19.56 -19.61 -6.23
N GLU A 216 -19.82 -20.91 -6.33
CA GLU A 216 -19.36 -21.79 -7.41
C GLU A 216 -20.21 -21.69 -8.69
N SER A 217 -21.26 -20.85 -8.71
CA SER A 217 -22.11 -20.72 -9.89
C SER A 217 -21.33 -20.26 -11.12
N ALA A 218 -21.68 -20.82 -12.29
CA ALA A 218 -21.16 -20.40 -13.59
C ALA A 218 -21.91 -19.20 -14.18
N ASP A 219 -22.85 -18.60 -13.42
CA ASP A 219 -23.55 -17.39 -13.80
C ASP A 219 -22.60 -16.18 -13.92
N ASP A 220 -23.11 -15.08 -14.49
CA ASP A 220 -22.38 -13.82 -14.60
C ASP A 220 -21.85 -13.36 -13.21
N PRO A 221 -20.55 -13.01 -13.08
CA PRO A 221 -19.94 -12.71 -11.78
C PRO A 221 -20.59 -11.56 -11.00
N ALA A 222 -21.05 -10.50 -11.67
CA ALA A 222 -21.61 -9.35 -10.97
C ALA A 222 -22.96 -9.68 -10.29
N PRO A 223 -23.93 -10.33 -10.97
CA PRO A 223 -25.12 -10.90 -10.33
C PRO A 223 -24.81 -11.90 -9.22
N VAL A 224 -23.77 -12.74 -9.35
CA VAL A 224 -23.36 -13.67 -8.29
C VAL A 224 -22.91 -12.92 -7.04
N LEU A 225 -22.07 -11.89 -7.17
CA LEU A 225 -21.64 -11.06 -6.03
C LEU A 225 -22.83 -10.36 -5.36
N SER A 226 -23.77 -9.81 -6.14
CA SER A 226 -25.00 -9.22 -5.61
C SER A 226 -25.83 -10.25 -4.84
N LYS A 227 -25.97 -11.47 -5.38
CA LYS A 227 -26.70 -12.56 -4.72
C LYS A 227 -26.02 -12.98 -3.42
N LEU A 228 -24.70 -13.10 -3.42
CA LEU A 228 -23.91 -13.41 -2.21
C LEU A 228 -24.10 -12.34 -1.13
N ARG A 229 -24.03 -11.04 -1.48
CA ARG A 229 -24.32 -9.94 -0.54
C ARG A 229 -25.74 -10.01 0.03
N SER A 230 -26.72 -10.47 -0.77
CA SER A 230 -28.13 -10.58 -0.34
C SER A 230 -28.44 -11.81 0.51
N LEU A 231 -27.48 -12.71 0.74
CA LEU A 231 -27.69 -13.87 1.59
C LEU A 231 -28.03 -13.45 3.03
N GLY A 232 -28.96 -14.16 3.66
CA GLY A 232 -29.21 -14.02 5.09
C GLY A 232 -28.14 -14.70 5.94
N GLY A 233 -28.09 -14.34 7.22
CA GLY A 233 -27.22 -15.01 8.20
C GLY A 233 -25.74 -14.68 8.05
N GLU A 234 -24.89 -15.56 8.60
CA GLU A 234 -23.46 -15.28 8.76
C GLU A 234 -22.69 -15.24 7.43
N ALA A 235 -23.07 -16.07 6.44
CA ALA A 235 -22.41 -16.06 5.14
C ALA A 235 -22.59 -14.72 4.41
N GLY A 236 -23.81 -14.17 4.40
CA GLY A 236 -24.11 -12.85 3.82
C GLY A 236 -23.42 -11.70 4.56
N ALA A 237 -23.40 -11.75 5.90
CA ALA A 237 -22.71 -10.76 6.71
C ALA A 237 -21.18 -10.79 6.47
N ALA A 238 -20.58 -11.97 6.39
CA ALA A 238 -19.14 -12.13 6.18
C ALA A 238 -18.69 -11.68 4.79
N ILE A 239 -19.42 -12.06 3.73
CA ILE A 239 -19.09 -11.61 2.37
C ILE A 239 -19.31 -10.11 2.20
N SER A 240 -20.36 -9.54 2.80
CA SER A 240 -20.57 -8.08 2.75
C SER A 240 -19.43 -7.34 3.43
N GLY A 241 -19.03 -7.75 4.64
CA GLY A 241 -17.90 -7.14 5.34
C GLY A 241 -16.57 -7.24 4.58
N TYR A 242 -16.30 -8.38 3.96
CA TYR A 242 -15.12 -8.54 3.11
C TYR A 242 -15.15 -7.62 1.89
N LEU A 243 -16.28 -7.55 1.19
CA LEU A 243 -16.43 -6.70 0.02
C LEU A 243 -16.41 -5.20 0.38
N ASP A 244 -16.87 -4.81 1.57
CA ASP A 244 -16.74 -3.43 2.05
C ASP A 244 -15.27 -3.08 2.35
N LEU A 245 -14.48 -4.05 2.82
CA LEU A 245 -13.04 -3.86 3.06
C LEU A 245 -12.21 -3.72 1.76
N VAL A 246 -12.50 -4.55 0.75
CA VAL A 246 -11.63 -4.69 -0.44
C VAL A 246 -12.23 -4.12 -1.72
N GLY A 247 -13.54 -3.86 -1.74
CA GLY A 247 -14.29 -3.61 -2.96
C GLY A 247 -13.84 -2.38 -3.73
N HIS A 248 -13.48 -1.31 -3.02
CA HIS A 248 -13.00 -0.05 -3.61
C HIS A 248 -11.47 0.02 -3.75
N ARG A 249 -10.74 -1.07 -3.53
CA ARG A 249 -9.29 -1.10 -3.78
C ARG A 249 -9.04 -1.09 -5.28
N LEU A 250 -8.13 -0.24 -5.74
CA LEU A 250 -7.62 -0.24 -7.10
C LEU A 250 -6.84 -1.54 -7.33
N ILE A 251 -7.06 -2.18 -8.48
CA ILE A 251 -6.43 -3.47 -8.82
C ILE A 251 -5.17 -3.29 -9.67
N ASP A 252 -5.10 -2.23 -10.46
CA ASP A 252 -3.99 -2.00 -11.40
C ASP A 252 -3.53 -0.53 -11.42
N GLY A 253 -2.81 -0.13 -10.36
CA GLY A 253 -2.16 1.18 -10.28
C GLY A 253 -2.58 2.02 -9.08
N PHE A 254 -2.34 3.33 -9.18
CA PHE A 254 -2.57 4.31 -8.11
C PHE A 254 -3.56 5.41 -8.47
N ASP A 255 -3.96 5.51 -9.74
CA ASP A 255 -4.85 6.57 -10.19
C ASP A 255 -6.32 6.25 -9.88
N ILE A 256 -7.11 7.26 -9.58
CA ILE A 256 -8.55 7.11 -9.31
C ILE A 256 -9.33 6.59 -10.53
N ALA A 257 -8.79 6.74 -11.74
CA ALA A 257 -9.39 6.20 -12.95
C ALA A 257 -9.13 4.70 -13.16
N GLU A 258 -8.29 4.07 -12.35
CA GLU A 258 -8.05 2.63 -12.44
C GLU A 258 -9.23 1.84 -11.87
N PRO A 259 -9.52 0.65 -12.42
CA PRO A 259 -10.65 -0.14 -11.96
C PRO A 259 -10.45 -0.63 -10.53
N THR A 260 -11.51 -0.52 -9.75
CA THR A 260 -11.63 -1.11 -8.42
C THR A 260 -11.95 -2.61 -8.48
N ALA A 261 -11.81 -3.31 -7.35
CA ALA A 261 -12.18 -4.72 -7.26
C ALA A 261 -13.65 -4.98 -7.64
N LEU A 262 -14.56 -4.09 -7.26
CA LEU A 262 -16.00 -4.21 -7.60
C LEU A 262 -16.29 -3.99 -9.08
N GLU A 263 -15.46 -3.20 -9.77
CA GLU A 263 -15.55 -3.00 -11.23
C GLU A 263 -14.97 -4.16 -12.03
N LEU A 264 -14.25 -5.09 -11.37
CA LEU A 264 -13.71 -6.32 -11.94
C LEU A 264 -14.30 -7.58 -11.26
N PRO A 265 -15.62 -7.81 -11.38
CA PRO A 265 -16.32 -8.83 -10.60
C PRO A 265 -15.84 -10.26 -10.89
N ASP A 266 -15.37 -10.58 -12.10
CA ASP A 266 -14.79 -11.90 -12.42
C ASP A 266 -13.50 -12.16 -11.63
N ALA A 267 -12.57 -11.20 -11.61
CA ALA A 267 -11.31 -11.31 -10.88
C ALA A 267 -11.55 -11.42 -9.38
N LEU A 268 -12.43 -10.58 -8.83
CA LEU A 268 -12.79 -10.59 -7.42
C LEU A 268 -13.43 -11.93 -7.00
N LEU A 269 -14.38 -12.44 -7.80
CA LEU A 269 -15.05 -13.70 -7.52
C LEU A 269 -14.09 -14.89 -7.58
N ARG A 270 -13.15 -14.92 -8.54
CA ARG A 270 -12.08 -15.92 -8.60
C ARG A 270 -11.18 -15.88 -7.37
N ALA A 271 -10.77 -14.69 -6.93
CA ALA A 271 -9.96 -14.53 -5.74
C ALA A 271 -10.68 -15.07 -4.49
N ILE A 272 -11.98 -14.79 -4.34
CA ILE A 272 -12.79 -15.33 -3.24
C ILE A 272 -12.88 -16.85 -3.31
N ARG A 273 -13.11 -17.43 -4.50
CA ARG A 273 -13.16 -18.89 -4.69
C ARG A 273 -11.86 -19.57 -4.24
N ILE A 274 -10.71 -19.02 -4.64
CA ILE A 274 -9.39 -19.52 -4.24
C ILE A 274 -9.21 -19.42 -2.72
N ALA A 275 -9.59 -18.29 -2.12
CA ALA A 275 -9.45 -18.10 -0.67
C ALA A 275 -10.35 -19.05 0.14
N VAL A 276 -11.56 -19.33 -0.33
CA VAL A 276 -12.56 -20.16 0.36
C VAL A 276 -12.36 -21.66 0.10
N SER A 277 -11.76 -22.06 -1.03
CA SER A 277 -11.46 -23.47 -1.32
C SER A 277 -10.46 -24.07 -0.33
N GLY A 278 -9.61 -23.23 0.27
CA GLY A 278 -8.67 -23.62 1.32
C GLY A 278 -7.58 -24.57 0.81
N GLU A 279 -7.16 -24.42 -0.44
CA GLU A 279 -5.98 -25.13 -0.94
C GLU A 279 -4.81 -24.92 0.03
N ALA A 280 -4.28 -26.02 0.56
CA ALA A 280 -3.23 -25.98 1.55
C ALA A 280 -2.02 -25.25 0.97
N GLN A 281 -1.67 -24.10 1.56
CA GLN A 281 -0.42 -23.43 1.25
C GLN A 281 0.71 -24.43 1.53
N ALA A 282 1.64 -24.59 0.57
CA ALA A 282 2.77 -25.50 0.76
C ALA A 282 3.50 -25.17 2.07
N ALA A 283 3.93 -26.20 2.80
CA ALA A 283 4.70 -26.02 4.02
C ALA A 283 5.91 -25.12 3.73
N SER A 284 6.03 -24.02 4.48
CA SER A 284 7.11 -23.05 4.30
C SER A 284 8.43 -23.66 4.77
N ASP A 285 9.47 -23.59 3.93
CA ASP A 285 10.85 -23.95 4.28
C ASP A 285 11.61 -22.79 4.93
N LEU A 286 10.90 -21.70 5.26
CA LEU A 286 11.48 -20.44 5.68
C LEU A 286 12.36 -20.56 6.92
N ASP A 287 11.89 -21.25 7.97
CA ASP A 287 12.65 -21.42 9.21
C ASP A 287 13.99 -22.14 8.97
N ALA A 288 13.99 -23.14 8.08
CA ALA A 288 15.21 -23.83 7.69
C ALA A 288 16.18 -22.91 6.94
N ARG A 289 15.67 -22.09 6.02
CA ARG A 289 16.47 -21.10 5.28
C ARG A 289 17.01 -20.00 6.19
N ILE A 290 16.23 -19.52 7.16
CA ILE A 290 16.70 -18.56 8.17
C ILE A 290 17.84 -19.18 8.99
N ALA A 291 17.66 -20.42 9.47
CA ALA A 291 18.69 -21.12 10.24
C ALA A 291 19.98 -21.36 9.43
N GLU A 292 19.85 -21.68 8.13
CA GLU A 292 20.99 -21.83 7.23
C GLU A 292 21.78 -20.52 7.07
N VAL A 293 21.08 -19.40 6.81
CA VAL A 293 21.73 -18.09 6.69
C VAL A 293 22.36 -17.65 8.02
N ARG A 294 21.67 -17.86 9.14
CA ARG A 294 22.21 -17.60 10.48
C ARG A 294 23.50 -18.39 10.73
N GLY A 295 23.60 -19.62 10.21
CA GLY A 295 24.80 -20.46 10.28
C GLY A 295 26.01 -19.91 9.52
N GLN A 296 25.79 -19.05 8.53
CA GLN A 296 26.84 -18.37 7.76
C GLN A 296 27.28 -17.05 8.41
N VAL A 297 26.47 -16.48 9.32
CA VAL A 297 26.80 -15.25 10.04
C VAL A 297 27.93 -15.52 11.05
N PRO A 298 29.01 -14.71 11.07
CA PRO A 298 30.07 -14.84 12.05
C PRO A 298 29.53 -14.79 13.49
N THR A 299 30.07 -15.62 14.39
CA THR A 299 29.54 -15.78 15.76
C THR A 299 29.37 -14.45 16.50
N ALA A 300 30.26 -13.48 16.28
CA ALA A 300 30.20 -12.16 16.91
C ALA A 300 28.96 -11.32 16.50
N HIS A 301 28.29 -11.67 15.40
CA HIS A 301 27.15 -10.94 14.84
C HIS A 301 25.84 -11.71 14.90
N GLN A 302 25.83 -12.94 15.43
CA GLN A 302 24.61 -13.77 15.45
C GLN A 302 23.50 -13.18 16.31
N ASP A 303 23.82 -12.56 17.45
CA ASP A 303 22.82 -11.89 18.28
C ASP A 303 22.19 -10.69 17.54
N GLN A 304 23.00 -9.95 16.76
CA GLN A 304 22.50 -8.84 15.96
C GLN A 304 21.64 -9.32 14.80
N PHE A 305 22.00 -10.44 14.16
CA PHE A 305 21.15 -11.10 13.15
C PHE A 305 19.78 -11.46 13.72
N ASP A 306 19.72 -12.03 14.93
CA ASP A 306 18.45 -12.42 15.55
C ASP A 306 17.58 -11.22 15.94
N GLU A 307 18.17 -10.03 16.07
CA GLU A 307 17.45 -8.78 16.37
C GLU A 307 16.89 -8.05 15.14
N LEU A 308 17.48 -8.27 13.96
CA LEU A 308 17.14 -7.62 12.67
C LEU A 308 15.94 -8.32 12.01
#